data_AF-A0A6A1W5Q8-F1
#
_entry.id   AF-A0A6A1W5Q8-F1
#
_cell.length_a   1.000
_cell.length_b   1.000
_cell.length_c   1.000
_cell.angle_alpha   90.00
_cell.angle_beta   90.00
_cell.angle_gamma   90.00
#
_symmetry.space_group_name_H-M   'P 1'
#
loop_
_entity.id
_entity.type
_entity.pdbx_description
1 polymer ?
#
loop_
_entity_poly.entity_id
_entity_poly.type
_entity_poly.pdbx_seq_one_letter_code
_entity_poly.pdbx_strand_id
1 'polypeptide(L)'
;MLNVAEKYQRTFELLQEDDEHIYNYLNENGPGRRGLGAPNDDDWEKVRTFVRFLQIFYDVTMCLSGSMYATSNLHFQEVSYIHTHLMAYCDSHDDLLSAMAFRMKLKYEKYWGDVEKINRLLFVAVILDPRYKIITLEFWFEKVMGVEEGEKFIEMLKVDVERLYRHYNDGLSSVDSRMGSETSYDYEYDSQSSDSTMGRGGGVRIRCVSCKNSINLEHLGIC
;
A
#
# COMPACT_ATOMS: atom_id res chain seq x y z
N MET A 1 -12.81 9.11 13.45
CA MET A 1 -13.64 10.28 13.83
C MET A 1 -14.98 10.24 13.08
N LEU A 2 -14.99 10.20 11.74
CA LEU A 2 -16.22 10.00 10.95
C LEU A 2 -16.92 8.66 11.21
N ASN A 3 -16.17 7.56 11.31
CA ASN A 3 -16.70 6.24 11.66
C ASN A 3 -17.36 6.16 13.05
N VAL A 4 -17.04 7.10 13.95
CA VAL A 4 -17.70 7.22 15.25
C VAL A 4 -18.98 8.03 15.09
N ALA A 5 -18.91 9.16 14.38
CA ALA A 5 -20.07 10.02 14.11
C ALA A 5 -21.18 9.28 13.35
N GLU A 6 -20.83 8.43 12.38
CA GLU A 6 -21.76 7.58 11.63
C GLU A 6 -22.66 6.73 12.54
N LYS A 7 -22.12 6.20 13.65
CA LYS A 7 -22.88 5.38 14.61
C LYS A 7 -23.94 6.17 15.37
N TYR A 8 -23.80 7.49 15.41
CA TYR A 8 -24.71 8.40 16.09
C TYR A 8 -25.67 9.10 15.11
N GLN A 9 -25.76 8.65 13.84
CA GLN A 9 -26.72 9.21 12.87
C GLN A 9 -28.12 9.40 13.49
N ARG A 10 -28.66 8.36 14.14
CA ARG A 10 -29.98 8.43 14.78
C ARG A 10 -30.06 9.47 15.90
N THR A 11 -28.96 9.67 16.64
CA THR A 11 -28.89 10.69 17.67
C THR A 11 -28.92 12.10 17.07
N PHE A 12 -28.25 12.32 15.94
CA PHE A 12 -28.32 13.60 15.22
C PHE A 12 -29.72 13.89 14.68
N GLU A 13 -30.43 12.87 14.17
CA GLU A 13 -31.82 13.00 13.72
C GLU A 13 -32.74 13.40 14.89
N LEU A 14 -32.66 12.68 16.02
CA LEU A 14 -33.50 12.97 17.20
C LEU A 14 -33.21 14.34 17.83
N LEU A 15 -31.94 14.75 17.91
CA LEU A 15 -31.57 16.07 18.45
C LEU A 15 -32.16 17.22 17.64
N GLN A 16 -32.39 17.03 16.35
CA GLN A 16 -33.05 18.02 15.50
C GLN A 16 -34.56 18.04 15.72
N GLU A 17 -35.18 16.87 15.94
CA GLU A 17 -36.62 16.74 16.16
C GLU A 17 -37.05 17.27 17.54
N ASP A 18 -36.25 17.00 18.57
CA ASP A 18 -36.65 17.22 19.97
C ASP A 18 -36.21 18.57 20.55
N ASP A 19 -35.18 19.23 19.98
CA ASP A 19 -34.59 20.46 20.54
C ASP A 19 -34.68 21.64 19.55
N GLU A 20 -35.60 22.56 19.87
CA GLU A 20 -35.86 23.78 19.08
C GLU A 20 -34.63 24.70 19.01
N HIS A 21 -33.79 24.74 20.06
CA HIS A 21 -32.56 25.53 20.05
C HIS A 21 -31.53 24.94 19.09
N ILE A 22 -31.40 23.62 19.04
CA ILE A 22 -30.50 22.94 18.10
C ILE A 22 -30.99 23.12 16.67
N TYR A 23 -32.29 22.95 16.41
CA TYR A 23 -32.88 23.18 15.09
C TYR A 23 -32.60 24.60 14.59
N ASN A 24 -32.87 25.62 15.42
CA ASN A 24 -32.64 27.01 15.06
C ASN A 24 -31.15 27.28 14.82
N TYR A 25 -30.27 26.79 15.69
CA TYR A 25 -28.82 26.95 15.57
C TYR A 25 -28.27 26.36 14.25
N LEU A 26 -28.75 25.19 13.83
CA LEU A 26 -28.30 24.54 12.59
C LEU A 26 -28.82 25.23 11.33
N ASN A 27 -29.94 25.95 11.43
CA ASN A 27 -30.59 26.66 10.33
C ASN A 27 -30.31 28.18 10.31
N GLU A 28 -29.61 28.70 11.31
CA GLU A 28 -29.22 30.11 11.37
C GLU A 28 -28.24 30.47 10.24
N ASN A 29 -28.66 31.42 9.40
CA ASN A 29 -27.83 32.02 8.37
C ASN A 29 -27.09 33.23 8.95
N GLY A 30 -25.79 33.06 9.23
CA GLY A 30 -24.92 34.11 9.75
C GLY A 30 -23.66 34.29 8.89
N PRO A 31 -22.90 35.39 9.05
CA PRO A 31 -21.65 35.58 8.31
C PRO A 31 -20.65 34.45 8.67
N GLY A 32 -20.40 33.56 7.70
CA GLY A 32 -19.55 32.36 7.87
C GLY A 32 -20.32 31.08 8.25
N ARG A 33 -21.61 31.17 8.56
CA ARG A 33 -22.50 30.02 8.77
C ARG A 33 -23.49 29.94 7.62
N ARG A 34 -23.27 28.98 6.73
CA ARG A 34 -24.32 28.54 5.83
C ARG A 34 -25.26 27.71 6.70
N GLY A 35 -26.51 28.13 6.86
CA GLY A 35 -27.57 27.33 7.48
C GLY A 35 -27.81 26.09 6.64
N LEU A 36 -26.89 25.13 6.75
CA LEU A 36 -26.86 23.88 6.00
C LEU A 36 -27.88 22.88 6.57
N GLY A 37 -28.47 23.19 7.73
CA GLY A 37 -29.33 22.29 8.46
C GLY A 37 -28.56 21.13 9.08
N ALA A 38 -29.31 20.21 9.70
CA ALA A 38 -28.74 18.94 10.12
C ALA A 38 -28.38 18.09 8.90
N PRO A 39 -27.41 17.17 9.03
CA PRO A 39 -27.08 16.22 7.96
C PRO A 39 -28.33 15.40 7.59
N ASN A 40 -28.66 15.39 6.31
CA ASN A 40 -29.75 14.56 5.78
C ASN A 40 -29.24 13.16 5.40
N ASP A 41 -30.15 12.30 4.94
CA ASP A 41 -29.82 10.92 4.56
C ASP A 41 -28.73 10.85 3.47
N ASP A 42 -28.76 11.76 2.49
CA ASP A 42 -27.74 11.83 1.44
C ASP A 42 -26.36 12.18 2.00
N ASP A 43 -26.29 13.07 2.99
CA ASP A 43 -25.04 13.42 3.64
C ASP A 43 -24.48 12.24 4.45
N TRP A 44 -25.35 11.45 5.10
CA TRP A 44 -24.94 10.23 5.77
C TRP A 44 -24.46 9.14 4.81
N GLU A 45 -25.07 9.00 3.63
CA GLU A 45 -24.55 8.11 2.57
C GLU A 45 -23.16 8.55 2.11
N LYS A 46 -22.94 9.85 1.90
CA LYS A 46 -21.61 10.37 1.58
C LYS A 46 -20.63 10.05 2.69
N VAL A 47 -21.00 10.26 3.96
CA VAL A 47 -20.17 9.94 5.13
C VAL A 47 -19.77 8.46 5.12
N ARG A 48 -20.71 7.54 4.85
CA ARG A 48 -20.43 6.11 4.72
C ARG A 48 -19.40 5.82 3.62
N THR A 49 -19.57 6.43 2.45
CA THR A 49 -18.61 6.31 1.34
C THR A 49 -17.23 6.86 1.73
N PHE A 50 -17.16 8.00 2.43
CA PHE A 50 -15.91 8.56 2.95
C PHE A 50 -15.24 7.63 3.98
N VAL A 51 -15.99 7.10 4.95
CA VAL A 51 -15.47 6.19 5.96
C VAL A 51 -14.87 4.95 5.31
N ARG A 52 -15.61 4.31 4.40
CA ARG A 52 -15.14 3.13 3.65
C ARG A 52 -13.86 3.43 2.87
N PHE A 53 -13.81 4.56 2.17
CA PHE A 53 -12.66 4.96 1.36
C PHE A 53 -11.42 5.25 2.23
N LEU A 54 -11.57 6.03 3.29
CA LEU A 54 -10.47 6.44 4.17
C LEU A 54 -9.94 5.30 5.03
N GLN A 55 -10.77 4.29 5.32
CA GLN A 55 -10.38 3.14 6.12
C GLN A 55 -9.14 2.43 5.55
N ILE A 56 -9.04 2.30 4.22
CA ILE A 56 -7.89 1.65 3.56
C ILE A 56 -6.57 2.36 3.90
N PHE A 57 -6.56 3.69 3.79
CA PHE A 57 -5.36 4.49 4.09
C PHE A 57 -5.04 4.48 5.58
N TYR A 58 -6.08 4.52 6.43
CA TYR A 58 -5.91 4.42 7.86
C TYR A 58 -5.25 3.11 8.27
N ASP A 59 -5.74 1.98 7.77
CA ASP A 59 -5.21 0.65 8.07
C ASP A 59 -3.74 0.55 7.64
N VAL A 60 -3.42 0.96 6.41
CA VAL A 60 -2.05 0.94 5.90
C VAL A 60 -1.13 1.84 6.75
N THR A 61 -1.60 3.05 7.08
CA THR A 61 -0.82 3.99 7.90
C THR A 61 -0.55 3.42 9.29
N MET A 62 -1.54 2.80 9.92
CA MET A 62 -1.37 2.15 11.23
C MET A 62 -0.35 1.01 11.15
N CYS A 63 -0.39 0.18 10.10
CA CYS A 63 0.56 -0.90 9.90
C CYS A 63 1.99 -0.41 9.73
N LEU A 64 2.19 0.65 8.92
CA LEU A 64 3.51 1.21 8.66
C LEU A 64 4.03 2.11 9.80
N SER A 65 3.16 2.57 10.69
CA SER A 65 3.52 3.36 11.88
C SER A 65 3.91 2.49 13.08
N GLY A 66 3.90 1.16 12.93
CA GLY A 66 4.32 0.24 13.98
C GLY A 66 5.81 0.42 14.34
N SER A 67 6.12 0.43 15.63
CA SER A 67 7.49 0.57 16.15
C SER A 67 8.05 -0.71 16.78
N MET A 68 7.21 -1.72 16.98
CA MET A 68 7.58 -2.98 17.65
C MET A 68 8.02 -4.08 16.67
N TYR A 69 8.05 -3.79 15.37
CA TYR A 69 8.44 -4.73 14.32
C TYR A 69 9.05 -3.95 13.14
N ALA A 70 9.81 -4.65 12.29
CA ALA A 70 10.30 -4.07 11.06
C ALA A 70 9.14 -3.81 10.10
N THR A 71 8.99 -2.57 9.64
CA THR A 71 7.93 -2.14 8.72
C THR A 71 8.40 -2.09 7.27
N SER A 72 9.71 -2.01 7.05
CA SER A 72 10.34 -1.84 5.74
C SER A 72 10.02 -2.99 4.78
N ASN A 73 10.00 -4.22 5.27
CA ASN A 73 9.68 -5.42 4.50
C ASN A 73 8.18 -5.54 4.16
N LEU A 74 7.29 -4.85 4.89
CA LEU A 74 5.84 -4.88 4.66
C LEU A 74 5.38 -3.84 3.63
N HIS A 75 6.18 -2.80 3.43
CA HIS A 75 5.84 -1.64 2.62
C HIS A 75 5.29 -2.01 1.23
N PHE A 76 5.93 -2.96 0.53
CA PHE A 76 5.47 -3.37 -0.81
C PHE A 76 4.01 -3.86 -0.79
N GLN A 77 3.66 -4.76 0.13
CA GLN A 77 2.30 -5.30 0.19
C GLN A 77 1.26 -4.22 0.47
N GLU A 78 1.58 -3.29 1.37
CA GLU A 78 0.67 -2.21 1.75
C GLU A 78 0.50 -1.17 0.63
N VAL A 79 1.57 -0.80 -0.07
CA VAL A 79 1.51 0.13 -1.22
C VAL A 79 0.77 -0.51 -2.40
N SER A 80 1.05 -1.78 -2.71
CA SER A 80 0.32 -2.51 -3.74
C SER A 80 -1.17 -2.63 -3.40
N TYR A 81 -1.52 -2.81 -2.13
CA TYR A 81 -2.92 -2.85 -1.69
C TYR A 81 -3.65 -1.51 -1.93
N ILE A 82 -3.01 -0.38 -1.60
CA ILE A 82 -3.55 0.95 -1.91
C ILE A 82 -3.75 1.10 -3.42
N HIS A 83 -2.75 0.73 -4.22
CA HIS A 83 -2.82 0.84 -5.67
C HIS A 83 -4.03 0.08 -6.25
N THR A 84 -4.21 -1.18 -5.87
CA THR A 84 -5.32 -2.01 -6.33
C THR A 84 -6.68 -1.40 -5.98
N HIS A 85 -6.83 -0.88 -4.75
CA HIS A 85 -8.07 -0.22 -4.35
C HIS A 85 -8.32 1.09 -5.08
N LEU A 86 -7.28 1.89 -5.31
CA LEU A 86 -7.40 3.13 -6.07
C LEU A 86 -7.86 2.87 -7.50
N MET A 87 -7.29 1.86 -8.18
CA MET A 87 -7.74 1.50 -9.53
C MET A 87 -9.20 1.05 -9.53
N ALA A 88 -9.55 0.12 -8.63
CA ALA A 88 -10.91 -0.40 -8.53
C ALA A 88 -11.96 0.69 -8.21
N TYR A 89 -11.59 1.67 -7.39
CA TYR A 89 -12.49 2.77 -7.01
C TYR A 89 -12.60 3.85 -8.07
N CYS A 90 -11.54 4.12 -8.84
CA CYS A 90 -11.63 4.97 -10.02
C CYS A 90 -12.68 4.45 -11.02
N ASP A 91 -12.78 3.13 -11.17
CA ASP A 91 -13.74 2.48 -12.08
C ASP A 91 -15.12 2.22 -11.45
N SER A 92 -15.37 2.76 -10.25
CA SER A 92 -16.66 2.57 -9.57
C SER A 92 -17.78 3.41 -10.19
N HIS A 93 -19.01 2.94 -10.10
CA HIS A 93 -20.21 3.66 -10.54
C HIS A 93 -20.65 4.76 -9.55
N ASP A 94 -20.02 4.84 -8.38
CA ASP A 94 -20.26 5.89 -7.39
C ASP A 94 -19.37 7.09 -7.74
N ASP A 95 -19.97 8.15 -8.29
CA ASP A 95 -19.27 9.34 -8.75
C ASP A 95 -18.42 10.00 -7.65
N LEU A 96 -18.91 10.01 -6.40
CA LEU A 96 -18.17 10.57 -5.28
C LEU A 96 -16.93 9.71 -4.99
N LEU A 97 -17.11 8.39 -4.92
CA LEU A 97 -16.01 7.45 -4.69
C LEU A 97 -14.97 7.51 -5.82
N SER A 98 -15.41 7.50 -7.07
CA SER A 98 -14.53 7.59 -8.25
C SER A 98 -13.76 8.91 -8.25
N ALA A 99 -14.42 10.05 -8.02
CA ALA A 99 -13.76 11.34 -7.99
C ALA A 99 -12.75 11.47 -6.83
N MET A 100 -13.00 10.83 -5.68
CA MET A 100 -12.04 10.78 -4.57
C MET A 100 -10.85 9.87 -4.88
N ALA A 101 -11.12 8.68 -5.40
CA ALA A 101 -10.09 7.73 -5.80
C ALA A 101 -9.16 8.35 -6.85
N PHE A 102 -9.70 9.02 -7.86
CA PHE A 102 -8.92 9.72 -8.87
C PHE A 102 -7.98 10.77 -8.27
N ARG A 103 -8.50 11.62 -7.37
CA ARG A 103 -7.69 12.65 -6.68
C ARG A 103 -6.57 12.04 -5.83
N MET A 104 -6.82 10.90 -5.20
CA MET A 104 -5.81 10.19 -4.40
C MET A 104 -4.84 9.39 -5.27
N LYS A 105 -5.28 8.86 -6.41
CA LYS A 105 -4.43 8.25 -7.44
C LYS A 105 -3.37 9.22 -7.94
N LEU A 106 -3.74 10.47 -8.24
CA LEU A 106 -2.76 11.49 -8.64
C LEU A 106 -1.69 11.75 -7.57
N LYS A 107 -2.06 11.71 -6.28
CA LYS A 107 -1.10 11.82 -5.17
C LYS A 107 -0.21 10.58 -5.05
N TYR A 108 -0.77 9.40 -5.30
CA TYR A 108 -0.04 8.15 -5.33
C TYR A 108 1.01 8.14 -6.46
N GLU A 109 0.60 8.49 -7.67
CA GLU A 109 1.45 8.51 -8.87
C GLU A 109 2.61 9.50 -8.76
N LYS A 110 2.46 10.57 -7.97
CA LYS A 110 3.56 11.49 -7.66
C LYS A 110 4.80 10.79 -7.08
N TYR A 111 4.61 9.72 -6.31
CA TYR A 111 5.69 8.97 -5.66
C TYR A 111 5.98 7.63 -6.35
N TRP A 112 4.96 7.01 -6.95
CA TRP A 112 5.02 5.63 -7.44
C TRP A 112 4.74 5.47 -8.94
N GLY A 113 4.39 6.54 -9.64
CA GLY A 113 3.99 6.49 -11.06
C GLY A 113 5.15 6.67 -12.04
N ASP A 114 6.37 6.83 -11.55
CA ASP A 114 7.57 7.02 -12.36
C ASP A 114 8.71 6.18 -11.77
N VAL A 115 9.21 5.23 -12.56
CA VAL A 115 10.29 4.29 -12.21
C VAL A 115 11.53 5.02 -11.65
N GLU A 116 11.82 6.22 -12.15
CA GLU A 116 12.99 6.99 -11.73
C GLU A 116 12.79 7.71 -10.39
N LYS A 117 11.54 7.99 -10.01
CA LYS A 117 11.19 8.67 -8.75
C LYS A 117 10.97 7.70 -7.58
N ILE A 118 10.71 6.43 -7.88
CA ILE A 118 10.49 5.41 -6.86
C ILE A 118 11.75 5.22 -6.01
N ASN A 119 11.60 5.25 -4.69
CA ASN A 119 12.69 4.97 -3.76
C ASN A 119 13.01 3.46 -3.74
N ARG A 120 14.04 3.06 -4.50
CA ARG A 120 14.46 1.66 -4.63
C ARG A 120 14.91 1.02 -3.32
N LEU A 121 15.40 1.80 -2.35
CA LEU A 121 15.79 1.26 -1.03
C LEU A 121 14.64 0.56 -0.30
N LEU A 122 13.40 1.01 -0.53
CA LEU A 122 12.22 0.37 0.04
C LEU A 122 12.01 -1.05 -0.50
N PHE A 123 12.41 -1.31 -1.74
CA PHE A 123 12.31 -2.64 -2.36
C PHE A 123 13.53 -3.51 -2.11
N VAL A 124 14.70 -2.91 -1.90
CA VAL A 124 15.87 -3.64 -1.38
C VAL A 124 15.50 -4.29 -0.04
N ALA A 125 14.85 -3.56 0.87
CA ALA A 125 14.41 -4.11 2.15
C ALA A 125 13.43 -5.30 2.00
N VAL A 126 12.61 -5.29 0.95
CA VAL A 126 11.68 -6.38 0.63
C VAL A 126 12.42 -7.60 0.08
N ILE A 127 13.41 -7.41 -0.81
CA ILE A 127 14.23 -8.51 -1.35
C ILE A 127 15.08 -9.17 -0.26
N LEU A 128 15.58 -8.37 0.69
CA LEU A 128 16.37 -8.89 1.80
C LEU A 128 15.55 -9.68 2.82
N ASP A 129 14.22 -9.56 2.80
CA ASP A 129 13.35 -10.42 3.59
C ASP A 129 13.20 -11.79 2.91
N PRO A 130 13.69 -12.89 3.52
CA PRO A 130 13.70 -14.21 2.90
C PRO A 130 12.31 -14.75 2.50
N ARG A 131 11.24 -14.14 3.02
CA ARG A 131 9.86 -14.52 2.71
C ARG A 131 9.41 -14.03 1.33
N TYR A 132 10.09 -13.06 0.74
CA TYR A 132 9.72 -12.50 -0.56
C TYR A 132 10.73 -12.89 -1.63
N LYS A 133 10.21 -13.15 -2.84
CA LYS A 133 11.02 -13.44 -4.01
C LYS A 133 10.96 -12.27 -4.98
N ILE A 134 12.07 -11.99 -5.66
CA ILE A 134 12.15 -10.90 -6.65
C ILE A 134 11.11 -11.08 -7.78
N ILE A 135 10.79 -12.32 -8.14
CA ILE A 135 9.76 -12.65 -9.13
C ILE A 135 8.38 -12.07 -8.81
N THR A 136 8.07 -11.87 -7.51
CA THR A 136 6.82 -11.22 -7.10
C THR A 136 6.83 -9.73 -7.42
N LEU A 137 7.99 -9.08 -7.31
CA LEU A 137 8.16 -7.68 -7.70
C LEU A 137 8.13 -7.54 -9.22
N GLU A 138 8.83 -8.42 -9.95
CA GLU A 138 8.82 -8.48 -11.43
C GLU A 138 7.39 -8.48 -11.97
N PHE A 139 6.60 -9.47 -11.56
CA PHE A 139 5.20 -9.57 -11.98
C PHE A 139 4.37 -8.31 -11.65
N TRP A 140 4.57 -7.73 -10.46
CA TRP A 140 3.77 -6.58 -10.05
C TRP A 140 4.15 -5.31 -10.84
N PHE A 141 5.43 -5.06 -11.02
CA PHE A 141 5.91 -3.88 -11.74
C PHE A 141 5.58 -3.94 -13.23
N GLU A 142 5.72 -5.11 -13.86
CA GLU A 142 5.28 -5.31 -15.25
C GLU A 142 3.78 -5.04 -15.40
N LYS A 143 2.97 -5.52 -14.45
CA LYS A 143 1.52 -5.32 -14.49
C LYS A 143 1.10 -3.87 -14.29
N VAL A 144 1.79 -3.12 -13.42
CA VAL A 144 1.40 -1.76 -13.04
C VAL A 144 2.00 -0.70 -13.96
N MET A 145 3.24 -0.90 -14.39
CA MET A 145 4.02 0.09 -15.15
C MET A 145 4.16 -0.28 -16.64
N GLY A 146 3.77 -1.50 -17.02
CA GLY A 146 4.06 -2.09 -18.32
C GLY A 146 5.37 -2.88 -18.31
N VAL A 147 5.50 -3.82 -19.25
CA VAL A 147 6.63 -4.77 -19.31
C VAL A 147 7.98 -4.05 -19.35
N GLU A 148 8.15 -3.09 -20.27
CA GLU A 148 9.43 -2.39 -20.47
C GLU A 148 9.90 -1.61 -19.23
N GLU A 149 9.03 -0.77 -18.65
CA GLU A 149 9.36 0.02 -17.46
C GLU A 149 9.48 -0.86 -16.21
N GLY A 150 8.68 -1.93 -16.12
CA GLY A 150 8.75 -2.89 -15.03
C GLY A 150 10.08 -3.65 -15.02
N GLU A 151 10.49 -4.21 -16.17
CA GLU A 151 11.79 -4.87 -16.34
C GLU A 151 12.94 -3.92 -16.03
N LYS A 152 12.89 -2.67 -16.54
CA LYS A 152 13.88 -1.63 -16.25
C LYS A 152 14.02 -1.37 -14.75
N PHE A 153 12.90 -1.23 -14.03
CA PHE A 153 12.93 -1.02 -12.58
C PHE A 153 13.61 -2.18 -11.84
N ILE A 154 13.27 -3.42 -12.21
CA ILE A 154 13.82 -4.61 -11.57
C ILE A 154 15.32 -4.73 -11.83
N GLU A 155 15.78 -4.44 -13.05
CA GLU A 155 17.20 -4.49 -13.38
C GLU A 155 17.99 -3.47 -12.55
N MET A 156 17.48 -2.24 -12.43
CA MET A 156 18.07 -1.22 -11.56
C MET A 156 18.12 -1.68 -10.09
N LEU A 157 17.08 -2.38 -9.63
CA LEU A 157 17.00 -2.90 -8.27
C LEU A 157 18.02 -4.03 -8.03
N LYS A 158 18.21 -4.94 -9.00
CA LYS A 158 19.24 -6.00 -8.94
C LYS A 158 20.64 -5.38 -8.83
N VAL A 159 20.94 -4.38 -9.66
CA VAL A 159 22.20 -3.64 -9.61
C VAL A 159 22.45 -3.01 -8.23
N ASP A 160 21.42 -2.40 -7.62
CA ASP A 160 21.56 -1.80 -6.29
C ASP A 160 21.80 -2.85 -5.19
N VAL A 161 21.14 -4.01 -5.25
CA VAL A 161 21.38 -5.12 -4.31
C VAL A 161 22.81 -5.67 -4.47
N GLU A 162 23.28 -5.88 -5.69
CA GLU A 162 24.64 -6.34 -5.96
C GLU A 162 25.70 -5.34 -5.49
N ARG A 163 25.45 -4.04 -5.63
CA ARG A 163 26.33 -2.98 -5.12
C ARG A 163 26.43 -3.01 -3.61
N LEU A 164 25.30 -3.19 -2.91
CA LEU A 164 25.27 -3.33 -1.46
C LEU A 164 26.01 -4.57 -1.00
N TYR A 165 25.81 -5.70 -1.69
CA TYR A 165 26.51 -6.95 -1.39
C TYR A 165 28.03 -6.82 -1.55
N ARG A 166 28.50 -6.26 -2.67
CA ARG A 166 29.93 -6.01 -2.89
C ARG A 166 30.53 -5.14 -1.80
N HIS A 167 29.88 -4.04 -1.46
CA HIS A 167 30.33 -3.14 -0.40
C HIS A 167 30.41 -3.85 0.96
N TYR A 168 29.45 -4.72 1.28
CA TYR A 168 29.49 -5.54 2.50
C TYR A 168 30.70 -6.49 2.50
N ASN A 169 30.93 -7.20 1.39
CA ASN A 169 32.02 -8.16 1.24
C ASN A 169 33.42 -7.50 1.30
N ASP A 170 33.58 -6.35 0.66
CA ASP A 170 34.82 -5.56 0.72
C ASP A 170 35.10 -5.06 2.15
N GLY A 171 34.03 -4.78 2.91
CA GLY A 171 34.13 -4.47 4.34
C GLY A 171 34.64 -5.63 5.18
N LEU A 172 34.21 -6.87 4.92
CA LEU A 172 34.69 -8.05 5.65
C LEU A 172 36.18 -8.33 5.37
N SER A 173 36.59 -8.30 4.11
CA SER A 173 38.00 -8.52 3.73
C SER A 173 38.98 -7.49 4.36
N SER A 174 38.51 -6.26 4.58
CA SER A 174 39.24 -5.22 5.31
C SER A 174 39.35 -5.49 6.82
N VAL A 175 38.35 -6.13 7.43
CA VAL A 175 38.33 -6.50 8.86
C VAL A 175 39.14 -7.77 9.13
N ASP A 176 39.09 -8.76 8.25
CA ASP A 176 39.93 -9.98 8.36
C ASP A 176 41.43 -9.64 8.31
N SER A 177 41.82 -8.59 7.59
CA SER A 177 43.19 -8.06 7.59
C SER A 177 43.63 -7.46 8.94
N ARG A 178 42.69 -7.18 9.87
CA ARG A 178 42.95 -6.64 11.21
C ARG A 178 42.77 -7.66 12.34
N MET A 179 42.22 -8.83 12.04
CA MET A 179 41.84 -9.84 13.03
C MET A 179 42.33 -11.25 12.64
N GLY A 180 43.51 -11.33 12.02
CA GLY A 180 44.22 -12.59 11.79
C GLY A 180 44.72 -13.24 13.08
N SER A 181 43.83 -13.94 13.79
CA SER A 181 44.14 -15.21 14.45
C SER A 181 43.09 -16.21 13.98
N GLU A 182 43.57 -17.25 13.32
CA GLU A 182 42.85 -18.28 12.57
C GLU A 182 41.69 -18.95 13.31
N THR A 183 40.61 -19.21 12.58
CA THR A 183 40.01 -20.57 12.54
C THR A 183 39.35 -20.80 11.17
N SER A 184 39.90 -21.77 10.44
CA SER A 184 39.38 -22.33 9.20
C SER A 184 38.07 -23.09 9.48
N TYR A 185 37.04 -22.82 8.68
CA TYR A 185 35.92 -23.74 8.48
C TYR A 185 35.64 -23.82 6.98
N ASP A 186 35.93 -24.98 6.39
CA ASP A 186 35.58 -25.33 5.02
C ASP A 186 34.07 -25.55 4.90
N TYR A 187 33.45 -24.99 3.86
CA TYR A 187 32.18 -25.48 3.36
C TYR A 187 32.29 -25.75 1.85
N GLU A 188 32.07 -27.02 1.52
CA GLU A 188 31.92 -27.59 0.18
C GLU A 188 30.63 -27.06 -0.47
N TYR A 189 30.75 -26.52 -1.69
CA TYR A 189 29.63 -26.09 -2.53
C TYR A 189 29.31 -27.20 -3.54
N ASP A 190 28.17 -27.87 -3.39
CA ASP A 190 27.67 -28.82 -4.38
C ASP A 190 26.66 -28.13 -5.31
N SER A 191 27.03 -28.04 -6.58
CA SER A 191 26.23 -27.45 -7.65
C SER A 191 25.54 -28.54 -8.44
N GLN A 192 24.22 -28.66 -8.33
CA GLN A 192 23.42 -29.46 -9.25
C GLN A 192 22.15 -28.72 -9.72
N SER A 193 22.23 -28.30 -10.98
CA SER A 193 21.27 -28.61 -12.05
C SER A 193 19.78 -28.35 -11.78
N SER A 194 19.31 -27.24 -12.35
CA SER A 194 17.91 -26.93 -12.63
C SER A 194 17.27 -27.95 -13.58
N ASP A 195 16.22 -28.64 -13.11
CA ASP A 195 15.21 -29.27 -13.96
C ASP A 195 13.91 -28.46 -13.84
N SER A 196 13.50 -27.85 -14.95
CA SER A 196 12.35 -26.97 -15.07
C SER A 196 11.11 -27.78 -15.44
N THR A 197 10.22 -27.99 -14.47
CA THR A 197 8.85 -28.43 -14.75
C THR A 197 7.87 -27.28 -14.57
N MET A 198 7.19 -26.93 -15.66
CA MET A 198 6.11 -25.96 -15.73
C MET A 198 4.99 -26.29 -14.73
N GLY A 199 4.84 -25.43 -13.71
CA GLY A 199 3.76 -25.46 -12.74
C GLY A 199 2.77 -24.32 -12.98
N ARG A 200 1.70 -24.66 -13.70
CA ARG A 200 0.36 -24.06 -13.86
C ARG A 200 0.03 -22.79 -13.04
N GLY A 201 -0.57 -21.82 -13.74
CA GLY A 201 -1.10 -20.58 -13.22
C GLY A 201 -1.91 -20.73 -11.94
N GLY A 202 -1.43 -20.10 -10.88
CA GLY A 202 -2.19 -19.76 -9.70
C GLY A 202 -2.23 -18.25 -9.59
N GLY A 203 -3.44 -17.68 -9.54
CA GLY A 203 -3.64 -16.23 -9.40
C GLY A 203 -2.81 -15.63 -8.27
N VAL A 204 -2.08 -14.57 -8.59
CA VAL A 204 -1.30 -13.83 -7.60
C VAL A 204 -2.29 -13.11 -6.69
N ARG A 205 -2.25 -13.40 -5.38
CA ARG A 205 -3.06 -12.71 -4.37
C ARG A 205 -2.19 -11.74 -3.57
N ILE A 206 -2.57 -10.47 -3.55
CA ILE A 206 -1.97 -9.50 -2.63
C ILE A 206 -2.81 -9.49 -1.36
N ARG A 207 -2.18 -9.84 -0.24
CA ARG A 207 -2.77 -9.69 1.09
C ARG A 207 -2.23 -8.42 1.72
N CYS A 208 -3.14 -7.55 2.16
CA CYS A 208 -2.80 -6.50 3.10
C CYS A 208 -2.56 -7.15 4.46
N VAL A 209 -1.41 -6.85 5.06
CA VAL A 209 -1.05 -7.38 6.37
C VAL A 209 -1.85 -6.66 7.45
N SER A 210 -2.16 -5.38 7.22
CA SER A 210 -2.94 -4.55 8.14
C SER A 210 -4.37 -5.04 8.35
N CYS A 211 -5.15 -5.20 7.28
CA CYS A 211 -6.57 -5.55 7.37
C CYS A 211 -6.86 -7.04 7.21
N LYS A 212 -5.83 -7.87 6.97
CA LYS A 212 -5.91 -9.32 6.67
C LYS A 212 -6.78 -9.67 5.44
N ASN A 213 -7.21 -8.68 4.66
CA ASN A 213 -7.95 -8.91 3.43
C ASN A 213 -7.00 -9.30 2.30
N SER A 214 -7.46 -10.24 1.46
CA SER A 214 -6.77 -10.68 0.25
C SER A 214 -7.54 -10.22 -0.97
N ILE A 215 -6.85 -9.65 -1.97
CA ILE A 215 -7.42 -9.40 -3.29
C ILE A 215 -6.76 -10.34 -4.28
N ASN A 216 -7.58 -11.05 -5.06
CA ASN A 216 -7.13 -11.82 -6.20
C ASN A 216 -6.88 -10.88 -7.38
N LEU A 217 -5.65 -10.84 -7.88
CA LEU A 217 -5.27 -10.00 -9.02
C LEU A 217 -5.93 -10.43 -10.35
N GLU A 218 -6.60 -11.59 -10.37
CA GLU A 218 -7.42 -12.08 -11.49
C GLU A 218 -8.76 -11.33 -11.65
N HIS A 219 -9.34 -10.77 -10.57
CA HIS A 219 -10.61 -10.03 -10.65
C HIS A 219 -10.50 -8.63 -11.27
N LEU A 220 -9.28 -8.20 -11.62
CA LEU A 220 -9.02 -6.96 -12.37
C LEU A 220 -9.05 -7.17 -13.90
N GLY A 221 -9.48 -8.35 -14.37
CA GLY A 221 -9.96 -8.52 -15.75
C GLY A 221 -8.93 -8.43 -16.86
N ILE A 222 -7.75 -9.03 -16.71
CA ILE A 222 -6.77 -9.13 -17.82
C ILE A 222 -6.14 -10.53 -17.78
N CYS A 223 -6.58 -11.38 -18.72
CA CYS A 223 -5.95 -12.63 -19.10
C CYS A 223 -4.79 -12.37 -20.06
#